data_AF-A0A4R2R1N9-F1
#
_entry.id   AF-A0A4R2R1N9-F1
#
_cell.length_a   1.000
_cell.length_b   1.000
_cell.length_c   1.000
_cell.angle_alpha   90.00
_cell.angle_beta   90.00
_cell.angle_gamma   90.00
#
_symmetry.space_group_name_H-M   'P 1'
#
loop_
_entity.id
_entity.type
_entity.pdbx_description
1 polymer ?
#
loop_
_entity_poly.entity_id
_entity_poly.type
_entity_poly.pdbx_seq_one_letter_code
_entity_poly.pdbx_strand_id
1 'polypeptide(L)'
;MRKLPTQELLAILSVYDFYSWDEREAPRQFWFVQDLGQPDFYKGWGLDAVENPQAERPLTVEEWLEYEERFFSWLKSREQLLLPAIVTPELTNWWEPNLLRDWMLPDAERCRDLLAETGVIHLSPSLDPDLRGALVETWEELVILGKMAVRGLPLLFFSGGKRVYRLTEYLTVLLEEK
;
A
#
# COMPACT_ATOMS: atom_id res chain seq x y z
N MET A 1 -11.91 -6.38 8.68
CA MET A 1 -10.93 -5.47 9.31
C MET A 1 -11.51 -5.03 10.63
N ARG A 2 -10.67 -4.88 11.67
CA ARG A 2 -11.09 -4.45 13.01
C ARG A 2 -10.53 -3.08 13.33
N LYS A 3 -11.37 -2.12 13.75
CA LYS A 3 -10.93 -0.81 14.24
C LYS A 3 -9.94 -0.96 15.39
N LEU A 4 -8.88 -0.15 15.40
CA LEU A 4 -7.95 -0.05 16.52
C LEU A 4 -8.14 1.31 17.21
N PRO A 5 -8.51 1.33 18.51
CA PRO A 5 -8.47 2.56 19.30
C PRO A 5 -7.07 3.15 19.30
N THR A 6 -6.94 4.47 19.37
CA THR A 6 -5.64 5.13 19.22
C THR A 6 -4.62 4.72 20.29
N GLN A 7 -5.05 4.44 21.51
CA GLN A 7 -4.16 3.90 22.54
C GLN A 7 -3.62 2.51 22.21
N GLU A 8 -4.46 1.62 21.66
CA GLU A 8 -4.05 0.28 21.21
C GLU A 8 -3.08 0.40 20.02
N LEU A 9 -3.39 1.27 19.06
CA LEU A 9 -2.54 1.57 17.92
C LEU A 9 -1.15 2.04 18.38
N LEU A 10 -1.07 3.07 19.22
CA LEU A 10 0.20 3.61 19.71
C LEU A 10 1.00 2.56 20.48
N ALA A 11 0.34 1.73 21.29
CA ALA A 11 1.00 0.63 22.00
C ALA A 11 1.61 -0.38 21.03
N ILE A 12 0.89 -0.79 19.98
CA ILE A 12 1.44 -1.73 19.01
C ILE A 12 2.55 -1.08 18.17
N LEU A 13 2.39 0.17 17.76
CA LEU A 13 3.39 0.86 16.94
C LEU A 13 4.68 1.18 17.73
N SER A 14 4.64 1.19 19.07
CA SER A 14 5.81 1.47 19.91
C SER A 14 6.99 0.50 19.76
N VAL A 15 6.78 -0.67 19.18
CA VAL A 15 7.84 -1.68 18.95
C VAL A 15 8.62 -1.44 17.64
N TYR A 16 8.08 -0.59 16.76
CA TYR A 16 8.72 -0.23 15.50
C TYR A 16 9.63 0.97 15.71
N ASP A 17 10.78 0.96 15.03
CA ASP A 17 11.56 2.19 14.93
C ASP A 17 10.94 3.04 13.84
N PHE A 18 10.73 4.32 14.14
CA PHE A 18 10.25 5.27 13.15
C PHE A 18 11.45 5.94 12.50
N TYR A 19 11.77 5.53 11.27
CA TYR A 19 12.74 6.22 10.43
C TYR A 19 12.01 7.09 9.39
N SER A 20 12.65 8.18 9.00
CA SER A 20 12.18 8.96 7.86
C SER A 20 12.46 8.19 6.58
N TRP A 21 11.42 7.90 5.80
CA TRP A 21 11.55 7.32 4.45
C TRP A 21 12.32 8.24 3.48
N ASP A 22 12.52 9.51 3.83
CA ASP A 22 13.33 10.46 3.07
C ASP A 22 14.83 10.39 3.42
N GLU A 23 15.18 9.79 4.56
CA GLU A 23 16.59 9.64 4.96
C GLU A 23 17.19 8.36 4.36
N ARG A 24 18.42 8.49 3.83
CA ARG A 24 19.14 7.44 3.09
C ARG A 24 19.62 6.26 3.96
N GLU A 25 19.31 6.26 5.25
CA GLU A 25 19.99 5.41 6.25
C GLU A 25 19.27 4.08 6.55
N ALA A 26 17.98 3.93 6.22
CA ALA A 26 17.28 2.66 6.45
C ALA A 26 17.59 1.64 5.33
N PRO A 27 17.92 0.37 5.65
CA PRO A 27 18.11 -0.68 4.66
C PRO A 27 16.77 -1.03 3.99
N ARG A 28 16.58 -0.56 2.75
CA ARG A 28 15.35 -0.79 1.96
C ARG A 28 15.44 -2.12 1.21
N GLN A 29 14.43 -2.97 1.37
CA GLN A 29 14.24 -4.13 0.51
C GLN A 29 13.09 -3.88 -0.45
N PHE A 30 13.32 -4.18 -1.73
CA PHE A 30 12.30 -4.11 -2.76
C PHE A 30 11.92 -5.52 -3.16
N TRP A 31 10.65 -5.88 -2.98
CA TRP A 31 10.10 -7.11 -3.51
C TRP A 31 9.20 -6.80 -4.68
N PHE A 32 9.35 -7.58 -5.74
CA PHE A 32 8.57 -7.43 -6.95
C PHE A 32 8.39 -8.79 -7.61
N VAL A 33 7.36 -8.93 -8.45
CA VAL A 33 7.10 -10.16 -9.19
C VAL A 33 8.28 -10.41 -10.12
N GLN A 34 8.95 -11.55 -9.95
CA GLN A 34 9.94 -12.01 -10.91
C GLN A 34 9.20 -12.48 -12.16
N ASP A 35 9.63 -11.98 -13.33
CA ASP A 35 9.08 -12.34 -14.63
C ASP A 35 7.57 -12.05 -14.78
N LEU A 36 7.21 -10.77 -14.91
CA LEU A 36 5.87 -10.35 -15.33
C LEU A 36 5.56 -10.68 -16.80
N GLY A 37 6.38 -11.51 -17.48
CA GLY A 37 6.27 -11.79 -18.91
C GLY A 37 6.76 -10.66 -19.81
N GLN A 38 7.51 -9.69 -19.25
CA GLN A 38 8.14 -8.61 -19.99
C GLN A 38 9.53 -8.29 -19.41
N PRO A 39 10.61 -8.44 -20.19
CA PRO A 39 12.00 -8.34 -19.72
C PRO A 39 12.43 -7.00 -19.11
N ASP A 40 11.63 -5.93 -19.22
CA ASP A 40 12.01 -4.57 -18.83
C ASP A 40 10.92 -3.80 -18.06
N PHE A 41 9.90 -4.49 -17.54
CA PHE A 41 8.77 -3.85 -16.86
C PHE A 41 9.23 -2.87 -15.77
N TYR A 42 10.07 -3.30 -14.83
CA TYR A 42 10.52 -2.44 -13.73
C TYR A 42 11.58 -1.39 -14.14
N LYS A 43 12.21 -1.52 -15.31
CA LYS A 43 13.15 -0.52 -15.84
C LYS A 43 12.46 0.73 -16.39
N GLY A 44 11.19 0.58 -16.81
CA GLY A 44 10.35 1.70 -17.28
C GLY A 44 9.54 2.37 -16.17
N TRP A 45 9.49 1.78 -14.96
CA TRP A 45 8.63 2.20 -13.85
C TRP A 45 9.45 2.71 -12.65
N GLY A 46 10.62 2.11 -12.38
CA GLY A 46 11.69 2.79 -11.65
C GLY A 46 11.99 2.36 -10.23
N LEU A 47 12.89 1.39 -10.11
CA LEU A 47 14.09 1.57 -9.27
C LEU A 47 15.30 1.96 -10.13
N ASP A 48 15.39 1.43 -11.35
CA ASP A 48 16.42 1.80 -12.34
C ASP A 48 16.00 2.97 -13.26
N ALA A 49 14.74 3.45 -13.19
CA ALA A 49 14.24 4.55 -14.03
C ALA A 49 14.74 5.92 -13.58
N VAL A 50 15.42 6.02 -12.43
CA VAL A 50 16.06 7.25 -11.95
C VAL A 50 17.09 7.78 -12.98
N GLU A 51 17.60 6.90 -13.86
CA GLU A 51 18.55 7.26 -14.93
C GLU A 51 18.02 6.99 -16.36
N ASN A 52 16.72 6.67 -16.54
CA ASN A 52 16.19 6.27 -17.86
C ASN A 52 15.35 7.39 -18.52
N PRO A 53 15.89 8.14 -19.50
CA PRO A 53 15.19 9.23 -20.18
C PRO A 53 14.03 8.79 -21.11
N GLN A 54 13.73 7.49 -21.20
CA GLN A 54 12.63 6.93 -22.01
C GLN A 54 11.56 6.20 -21.18
N ALA A 55 11.51 6.42 -19.86
CA ALA A 55 10.61 5.72 -18.93
C ALA A 55 9.13 6.17 -18.99
N GLU A 56 8.59 6.49 -20.17
CA GLU A 56 7.15 6.62 -20.38
C GLU A 56 6.67 5.43 -21.20
N ARG A 57 6.13 4.42 -20.51
CA ARG A 57 5.34 3.38 -21.17
C ARG A 57 3.85 3.54 -20.80
N PRO A 58 3.02 4.10 -21.69
CA PRO A 58 1.58 4.12 -21.47
C PRO A 58 1.05 2.70 -21.63
N LEU A 59 0.64 2.06 -20.54
CA LEU A 59 -0.12 0.80 -20.56
C LEU A 59 -1.59 1.08 -20.87
N THR A 60 -2.25 0.17 -21.58
CA THR A 60 -3.72 0.17 -21.63
C THR A 60 -4.30 -0.22 -20.27
N VAL A 61 -5.59 0.02 -20.07
CA VAL A 61 -6.28 -0.36 -18.83
C VAL A 61 -6.26 -1.89 -18.66
N GLU A 62 -6.46 -2.63 -19.74
CA GLU A 62 -6.45 -4.09 -19.75
C GLU A 62 -5.07 -4.64 -19.38
N GLU A 63 -4.01 -4.08 -19.95
CA GLU A 63 -2.63 -4.46 -19.61
C GLU A 63 -2.32 -4.17 -18.13
N TRP A 64 -2.72 -3.00 -17.61
CA TRP A 64 -2.55 -2.67 -16.20
C TRP A 64 -3.25 -3.67 -15.27
N LEU A 65 -4.51 -3.99 -15.57
CA LEU A 65 -5.30 -4.92 -14.78
C LEU A 65 -4.70 -6.33 -14.77
N GLU A 66 -4.14 -6.77 -15.90
CA GLU A 66 -3.45 -8.05 -15.98
C GLU A 66 -2.17 -8.08 -15.10
N TYR A 67 -1.37 -7.01 -15.11
CA TYR A 67 -0.21 -6.92 -14.23
C TYR A 67 -0.59 -6.86 -12.76
N GLU A 68 -1.64 -6.11 -12.42
CA GLU A 68 -2.18 -6.03 -11.07
C GLU A 68 -2.61 -7.43 -10.58
N GLU A 69 -3.32 -8.21 -11.40
CA GLU A 69 -3.72 -9.57 -11.07
C GLU A 69 -2.52 -10.50 -10.82
N ARG A 70 -1.52 -10.44 -11.69
CA ARG A 70 -0.26 -11.21 -11.52
C ARG A 70 0.47 -10.80 -10.25
N PHE A 71 0.51 -9.50 -9.96
CA PHE A 71 1.10 -8.96 -8.73
C PHE A 71 0.42 -9.49 -7.48
N PHE A 72 -0.90 -9.39 -7.36
CA PHE A 72 -1.61 -9.90 -6.18
C PHE A 72 -1.55 -11.43 -6.08
N SER A 73 -1.55 -12.15 -7.20
CA SER A 73 -1.37 -13.61 -7.20
C SER A 73 0.01 -14.02 -6.66
N TRP A 74 1.07 -13.32 -7.08
CA TRP A 74 2.43 -13.52 -6.54
C TRP A 74 2.54 -13.08 -5.08
N LEU A 75 1.88 -11.98 -4.70
CA LEU A 75 1.91 -11.46 -3.33
C LEU A 75 1.20 -12.42 -2.36
N LYS A 76 0.15 -13.11 -2.82
CA LYS A 76 -0.58 -14.13 -2.05
C LYS A 76 0.32 -15.27 -1.56
N SER A 77 1.35 -15.64 -2.33
CA SER A 77 2.30 -16.67 -1.90
C SER A 77 3.16 -16.24 -0.69
N ARG A 78 3.08 -14.97 -0.29
CA ARG A 78 3.78 -14.35 0.85
C ARG A 78 2.81 -13.91 1.94
N GLU A 79 1.56 -14.34 1.90
CA GLU A 79 0.50 -13.94 2.83
C GLU A 79 0.95 -14.02 4.31
N GLN A 80 1.63 -15.10 4.71
CA GLN A 80 2.10 -15.25 6.10
C GLN A 80 3.13 -14.20 6.56
N LEU A 81 3.75 -13.47 5.63
CA LEU A 81 4.70 -12.39 5.94
C LEU A 81 4.01 -11.02 6.02
N LEU A 82 2.82 -10.91 5.44
CA LEU A 82 2.09 -9.66 5.25
C LEU A 82 0.89 -9.54 6.20
N LEU A 83 0.34 -10.67 6.63
CA LEU A 83 -0.82 -10.75 7.52
C LEU A 83 -0.52 -11.53 8.81
N PRO A 84 -1.17 -11.17 9.94
CA PRO A 84 -2.00 -9.98 10.10
C PRO A 84 -1.16 -8.69 10.02
N ALA A 85 -1.81 -7.58 9.65
CA ALA A 85 -1.16 -6.28 9.57
C ALA A 85 -2.02 -5.16 10.16
N ILE A 86 -1.37 -4.12 10.66
CA ILE A 86 -2.03 -2.86 10.98
C ILE A 86 -1.88 -1.94 9.78
N VAL A 87 -2.99 -1.40 9.28
CA VAL A 87 -2.97 -0.40 8.22
C VAL A 87 -3.22 1.00 8.80
N THR A 88 -2.48 1.97 8.30
CA THR A 88 -2.69 3.40 8.57
C THR A 88 -2.45 4.22 7.29
N PRO A 89 -3.19 5.31 7.05
CA PRO A 89 -2.86 6.27 6.01
C PRO A 89 -1.52 6.94 6.25
N GLU A 90 -0.86 7.37 5.18
CA GLU A 90 0.30 8.25 5.31
C GLU A 90 -0.13 9.63 5.83
N LEU A 91 0.50 10.10 6.92
CA LEU A 91 0.09 11.31 7.65
C LEU A 91 0.27 12.61 6.86
N THR A 92 1.03 12.58 5.77
CA THR A 92 1.39 13.74 4.96
C THR A 92 0.34 14.06 3.89
N ASN A 93 -0.56 13.14 3.56
CA ASN A 93 -1.49 13.30 2.45
C ASN A 93 -2.92 13.64 2.89
N TRP A 94 -3.45 14.66 2.25
CA TRP A 94 -4.88 14.93 2.21
C TRP A 94 -5.51 13.77 1.44
N TRP A 95 -6.52 13.16 2.03
CA TRP A 95 -7.11 11.88 1.62
C TRP A 95 -7.95 11.99 0.34
N GLU A 96 -7.42 12.67 -0.67
CA GLU A 96 -8.03 12.92 -1.96
C GLU A 96 -7.16 12.24 -3.01
N PRO A 97 -7.61 11.12 -3.60
CA PRO A 97 -6.94 10.55 -4.75
C PRO A 97 -7.05 11.57 -5.88
N ASN A 98 -6.00 12.37 -6.04
CA ASN A 98 -5.90 13.35 -7.10
C ASN A 98 -5.90 12.57 -8.42
N LEU A 99 -7.05 12.58 -9.11
CA LEU A 99 -7.31 12.02 -10.45
C LEU A 99 -7.62 10.51 -10.50
N LEU A 100 -8.71 10.07 -9.86
CA LEU A 100 -9.31 8.76 -10.16
C LEU A 100 -9.84 8.71 -11.60
N ARG A 101 -9.51 7.63 -12.32
CA ARG A 101 -10.10 7.31 -13.63
C ARG A 101 -11.40 6.54 -13.44
N ASP A 102 -12.31 6.62 -14.41
CA ASP A 102 -13.64 5.98 -14.34
C ASP A 102 -13.58 4.49 -13.98
N TRP A 103 -12.65 3.75 -14.58
CA TRP A 103 -12.49 2.32 -14.33
C TRP A 103 -12.01 1.97 -12.91
N MET A 104 -11.47 2.95 -12.17
CA MET A 104 -11.00 2.77 -10.79
C MET A 104 -12.11 3.01 -9.76
N LEU A 105 -13.20 3.69 -10.14
CA LEU A 105 -14.25 4.13 -9.21
C LEU A 105 -14.83 2.99 -8.34
N PRO A 106 -15.17 1.80 -8.89
CA PRO A 106 -15.75 0.73 -8.08
C PRO A 106 -14.83 0.25 -6.96
N ASP A 107 -13.53 0.10 -7.23
CA ASP A 107 -12.55 -0.31 -6.22
C ASP A 107 -12.28 0.82 -5.21
N ALA A 108 -12.27 2.07 -5.68
CA ALA A 108 -12.09 3.24 -4.83
C ALA A 108 -13.24 3.40 -3.81
N GLU A 109 -14.48 3.22 -4.24
CA GLU A 109 -15.65 3.21 -3.36
C GLU A 109 -15.54 2.10 -2.32
N ARG A 110 -15.24 0.87 -2.74
CA ARG A 110 -15.06 -0.26 -1.81
C ARG A 110 -13.97 -0.01 -0.78
N CYS A 111 -12.83 0.54 -1.20
CA CYS A 111 -11.72 0.85 -0.33
C CYS A 111 -12.08 1.95 0.67
N ARG A 112 -12.71 3.03 0.19
CA ARG A 112 -13.16 4.14 1.01
C ARG A 112 -14.17 3.69 2.06
N ASP A 113 -15.16 2.89 1.66
CA ASP A 113 -16.20 2.39 2.55
C ASP A 113 -15.58 1.46 3.61
N LEU A 114 -14.70 0.54 3.21
CA LEU A 114 -13.96 -0.33 4.11
C LEU A 114 -13.14 0.47 5.15
N LEU A 115 -12.44 1.52 4.72
CA LEU A 115 -11.62 2.37 5.60
C LEU A 115 -12.46 3.27 6.51
N ALA A 116 -13.62 3.71 6.05
CA ALA A 116 -14.57 4.49 6.86
C ALA A 116 -15.26 3.63 7.93
N GLU A 117 -15.78 2.45 7.56
CA GLU A 117 -16.44 1.50 8.47
C GLU A 117 -15.50 1.02 9.58
N THR A 118 -14.21 0.94 9.28
CA THR A 118 -13.17 0.47 10.21
C THR A 118 -12.53 1.61 11.00
N GLY A 119 -13.01 2.84 10.84
CA GLY A 119 -12.53 4.00 11.58
C GLY A 119 -11.07 4.35 11.27
N VAL A 120 -10.58 4.04 10.07
CA VAL A 120 -9.27 4.49 9.60
C VAL A 120 -9.35 5.93 9.10
N ILE A 121 -10.48 6.28 8.48
CA ILE A 121 -10.81 7.63 8.03
C ILE A 121 -12.24 8.02 8.33
N HIS A 122 -12.51 9.31 8.14
CA HIS A 122 -13.85 9.86 8.15
C HIS A 122 -14.10 10.55 6.80
N LEU A 123 -15.32 10.42 6.27
CA LEU A 123 -15.72 11.00 4.98
C LEU A 123 -15.88 12.52 5.01
N SER A 124 -15.78 13.12 6.19
CA SER A 124 -15.85 14.56 6.42
C SER A 124 -14.75 14.98 7.39
N PRO A 125 -14.30 16.24 7.38
CA PRO A 125 -13.35 16.73 8.38
C PRO A 125 -13.80 16.39 9.80
N SER A 126 -12.95 15.70 10.55
CA SER A 126 -13.26 15.23 11.90
C SER A 126 -12.04 15.42 12.81
N LEU A 127 -12.30 15.74 14.07
CA LEU A 127 -11.32 15.80 15.15
C LEU A 127 -11.28 14.51 15.98
N ASP A 128 -11.97 13.45 15.54
CA ASP A 128 -12.02 12.18 16.25
C ASP A 128 -10.61 11.57 16.36
N PRO A 129 -10.06 11.45 17.58
CA PRO A 129 -8.71 10.98 17.80
C PRO A 129 -8.55 9.49 17.48
N ASP A 130 -9.63 8.71 17.37
CA ASP A 130 -9.58 7.27 17.08
C ASP A 130 -9.48 6.93 15.59
N LEU A 131 -9.30 7.94 14.72
CA LEU A 131 -9.25 7.78 13.26
C LEU A 131 -7.83 7.60 12.71
N ARG A 132 -7.15 6.49 12.99
CA ARG A 132 -5.76 6.33 12.52
C ARG A 132 -5.29 4.90 12.23
N GLY A 133 -6.11 3.87 12.40
CA GLY A 133 -5.68 2.54 11.98
C GLY A 133 -6.66 1.42 12.28
N ALA A 134 -6.43 0.31 11.58
CA ALA A 134 -7.22 -0.90 11.73
C ALA A 134 -6.35 -2.14 11.53
N LEU A 135 -6.78 -3.25 12.11
CA LEU A 135 -6.21 -4.57 11.90
C LEU A 135 -6.80 -5.18 10.63
N VAL A 136 -5.92 -5.58 9.72
CA VAL A 136 -6.18 -6.35 8.50
C VAL A 136 -5.86 -7.80 8.80
N GLU A 137 -6.86 -8.66 8.64
CA GLU A 137 -6.78 -10.07 9.04
C GLU A 137 -6.93 -11.02 7.86
N THR A 138 -7.54 -10.56 6.77
CA THR A 138 -7.83 -11.40 5.59
C THR A 138 -7.11 -10.91 4.34
N TRP A 139 -6.82 -11.86 3.45
CA TRP A 139 -6.26 -11.57 2.14
C TRP A 139 -7.15 -10.64 1.31
N GLU A 140 -8.47 -10.81 1.40
CA GLU A 140 -9.43 -9.99 0.64
C GLU A 140 -9.34 -8.52 1.04
N GLU A 141 -9.25 -8.24 2.34
CA GLU A 141 -9.06 -6.88 2.85
C GLU A 141 -7.75 -6.28 2.34
N LEU A 142 -6.65 -7.04 2.40
CA LEU A 142 -5.35 -6.61 1.89
C LEU A 142 -5.40 -6.30 0.39
N VAL A 143 -6.12 -7.08 -0.42
CA VAL A 143 -6.27 -6.83 -1.86
C VAL A 143 -7.04 -5.54 -2.11
N ILE A 144 -8.16 -5.29 -1.41
CA ILE A 144 -8.95 -4.06 -1.59
C ILE A 144 -8.10 -2.83 -1.28
N LEU A 145 -7.39 -2.84 -0.16
CA LEU A 145 -6.50 -1.75 0.25
C LEU A 145 -5.30 -1.61 -0.70
N GLY A 146 -4.71 -2.74 -1.04
CA GLY A 146 -3.53 -2.80 -1.89
C GLY A 146 -3.77 -2.28 -3.29
N LYS A 147 -4.92 -2.60 -3.90
CA LYS A 147 -5.30 -2.07 -5.21
C LYS A 147 -5.35 -0.55 -5.25
N MET A 148 -5.85 0.06 -4.19
CA MET A 148 -5.83 1.51 -4.09
C MET A 148 -4.44 2.06 -3.81
N ALA A 149 -3.63 1.36 -3.03
CA ALA A 149 -2.23 1.72 -2.81
C ALA A 149 -1.40 1.74 -4.10
N VAL A 150 -1.55 0.73 -4.95
CA VAL A 150 -0.90 0.70 -6.27
C VAL A 150 -1.52 1.69 -7.28
N ARG A 151 -2.59 2.39 -6.91
CA ARG A 151 -3.26 3.42 -7.73
C ARG A 151 -3.15 4.82 -7.12
N GLY A 152 -2.21 5.01 -6.19
CA GLY A 152 -1.85 6.33 -5.66
C GLY A 152 -2.50 6.72 -4.34
N LEU A 153 -3.13 5.78 -3.61
CA LEU A 153 -3.55 5.99 -2.21
C LEU A 153 -2.50 5.43 -1.25
N PRO A 154 -1.54 6.22 -0.76
CA PRO A 154 -0.47 5.68 0.07
C PRO A 154 -1.00 5.15 1.41
N LEU A 155 -0.79 3.86 1.62
CA LEU A 155 -1.11 3.14 2.85
C LEU A 155 0.16 2.51 3.40
N LEU A 156 0.31 2.57 4.73
CA LEU A 156 1.41 1.97 5.45
C LEU A 156 0.92 0.76 6.24
N PHE A 157 1.63 -0.36 6.13
CA PHE A 157 1.27 -1.61 6.76
C PHE A 157 2.35 -2.07 7.73
N PHE A 158 1.96 -2.48 8.93
CA PHE A 158 2.84 -2.97 9.98
C PHE A 158 2.52 -4.43 10.28
N SER A 159 3.49 -5.33 10.13
CA SER A 159 3.28 -6.76 10.31
C SER A 159 4.35 -7.42 11.19
N GLY A 160 3.92 -8.40 11.97
CA GLY A 160 4.80 -9.27 12.76
C GLY A 160 5.65 -8.57 13.82
N GLY A 161 5.36 -7.31 14.17
CA GLY A 161 6.10 -6.53 15.17
C GLY A 161 7.50 -6.08 14.72
N LYS A 162 7.85 -6.28 13.45
CA LYS A 162 9.20 -5.98 12.93
C LYS A 162 9.27 -5.58 11.47
N ARG A 163 8.14 -5.65 10.74
CA ARG A 163 8.06 -5.32 9.33
C ARG A 163 7.16 -4.12 9.10
N VAL A 164 7.64 -3.18 8.31
CA VAL A 164 6.84 -2.09 7.78
C VAL A 164 6.90 -2.17 6.26
N TYR A 165 5.75 -2.22 5.60
CA TYR A 165 5.70 -2.28 4.15
C TYR A 165 4.67 -1.34 3.54
N ARG A 166 4.90 -0.98 2.28
CA ARG A 166 3.95 -0.28 1.42
C ARG A 166 3.90 -0.93 0.05
N LEU A 167 2.71 -0.94 -0.55
CA LEU A 167 2.54 -1.27 -1.97
C LEU A 167 2.61 0.03 -2.75
N THR A 168 3.45 0.06 -3.79
CA THR A 168 3.67 1.28 -4.57
C THR A 168 2.89 1.26 -5.88
N GLU A 169 2.72 2.42 -6.50
CA GLU A 169 2.16 2.58 -7.84
C GLU A 169 2.94 1.86 -8.96
N TYR A 170 4.08 1.26 -8.65
CA TYR A 170 4.91 0.51 -9.59
C TYR A 170 4.71 -1.02 -9.48
N LEU A 171 3.65 -1.47 -8.78
CA LEU A 171 3.41 -2.89 -8.48
C LEU A 171 4.60 -3.54 -7.76
N THR A 172 5.16 -2.82 -6.78
CA THR A 172 6.25 -3.30 -5.93
C THR A 172 5.88 -3.18 -4.46
N VAL A 173 6.51 -4.02 -3.64
CA VAL A 173 6.48 -3.91 -2.18
C VAL A 173 7.79 -3.25 -1.77
N LEU A 174 7.70 -2.09 -1.13
CA LEU A 174 8.82 -1.56 -0.37
C LEU A 174 8.67 -2.07 1.07
N LEU A 175 9.70 -2.76 1.54
CA LEU A 175 9.73 -3.40 2.85
C LEU A 175 10.94 -2.91 3.65
N GLU A 176 10.68 -2.63 4.91
CA GLU A 176 11.68 -2.50 5.96
C GLU A 176 11.48 -3.63 6.98
N GLU A 177 12.55 -4.34 7.33
CA GLU A 177 12.54 -5.44 8.30
C GLU A 177 13.75 -5.32 9.23
N LYS A 178 13.50 -5.42 10.55
CA LYS A 178 14.54 -5.61 11.57
C LYS A 178 14.88 -7.09 11.76
#